data_AF-A0A520HLF6-F1
#
_entry.id   AF-A0A520HLF6-F1
#
_cell.length_a   1.000
_cell.length_b   1.000
_cell.length_c   1.000
_cell.angle_alpha   90.00
_cell.angle_beta   90.00
_cell.angle_gamma   90.00
#
_symmetry.space_group_name_H-M   'P 1'
#
loop_
_entity.id
_entity.type
_entity.pdbx_description
1 polymer ?
#
loop_
_entity_poly.entity_id
_entity_poly.type
_entity_poly.pdbx_seq_one_letter_code
_entity_poly.pdbx_strand_id
1 'polypeptide(L)' 'DGWQTAHDCLLSVTRQTHLLQKTPALDASIRLRLPYIESLNLLQVELLKRHRAGEDDPRVREGIQLSINAIATALRNSG' A
#
# COMPACT_ATOMS: atom_id res chain seq x y z
N ASP A 1 13.43 -9.81 10.86
CA ASP A 1 12.08 -9.47 10.38
C ASP A 1 11.24 -10.69 10.08
N GLY A 2 10.08 -10.81 10.74
CA GLY A 2 9.15 -11.93 10.51
C GLY A 2 8.54 -11.94 9.10
N TRP A 3 8.40 -10.77 8.47
CA TRP A 3 7.91 -10.65 7.10
C TRP A 3 8.83 -11.36 6.09
N GLN A 4 10.14 -11.10 6.16
CA GLN A 4 11.12 -11.68 5.22
C GLN A 4 11.16 -13.20 5.33
N THR A 5 11.16 -13.74 6.56
CA THR A 5 11.14 -15.19 6.78
C THR A 5 9.87 -15.84 6.22
N ALA A 6 8.70 -15.22 6.41
CA ALA A 6 7.45 -15.72 5.86
C ALA A 6 7.44 -15.67 4.32
N HIS A 7 7.92 -14.56 3.75
CA HIS A 7 8.06 -14.37 2.30
C HIS A 7 8.95 -15.46 1.67
N ASP A 8 10.15 -15.68 2.22
CA ASP A 8 11.12 -16.62 1.65
C ASP A 8 10.67 -18.07 1.79
N CYS A 9 10.04 -18.41 2.92
CA CYS A 9 9.40 -19.72 3.13
C CYS A 9 8.28 -19.95 2.10
N LEU A 10 7.41 -18.96 1.88
CA LEU A 10 6.33 -19.05 0.90
C LEU A 10 6.88 -19.29 -0.53
N LEU A 11 7.91 -18.55 -0.93
CA LEU A 11 8.55 -18.72 -2.24
C LEU A 11 9.18 -20.11 -2.39
N SER A 12 9.85 -20.61 -1.34
CA SER A 12 10.44 -21.96 -1.32
C SER A 12 9.39 -23.06 -1.48
N VAL A 13 8.32 -23.04 -0.67
CA VAL A 13 7.25 -24.05 -0.70
C VAL A 13 6.49 -24.01 -2.03
N THR A 14 6.21 -22.82 -2.56
CA THR A 14 5.49 -22.66 -3.83
C THR A 14 6.36 -22.86 -5.07
N ARG A 15 7.69 -22.98 -4.89
CA ARG A 15 8.71 -23.03 -5.94
C ARG A 15 8.59 -21.83 -6.90
N GLN A 16 8.50 -20.62 -6.34
CA GLN A 16 8.47 -19.37 -7.10
C GLN A 16 9.71 -18.54 -6.80
N THR A 17 10.17 -17.75 -7.77
CA THR A 17 11.29 -16.80 -7.59
C THR A 17 10.82 -15.43 -7.14
N HIS A 18 9.53 -15.13 -7.28
CA HIS A 18 8.88 -13.91 -6.83
C HIS A 18 7.39 -14.15 -6.61
N LEU A 19 6.75 -13.28 -5.83
CA LEU A 19 5.30 -13.32 -5.60
C LEU A 19 4.56 -13.19 -6.93
N LEU A 20 3.44 -13.90 -7.07
CA LEU A 20 2.55 -13.84 -8.23
C LEU A 20 3.14 -14.35 -9.56
N GLN A 21 4.30 -15.01 -9.56
CA GLN A 21 4.93 -15.59 -10.76
C GLN A 21 3.96 -16.47 -11.57
N LYS A 22 3.08 -17.22 -10.89
CA LYS A 22 2.10 -18.10 -11.54
C LYS A 22 0.83 -17.39 -12.01
N THR A 23 0.67 -16.09 -11.74
CA THR A 23 -0.52 -15.28 -12.06
C THR A 23 -0.11 -13.94 -12.71
N PRO A 24 0.49 -13.95 -13.92
CA PRO A 24 1.12 -12.78 -14.53
C PRO A 24 0.15 -11.61 -14.79
N ALA A 25 -1.12 -11.90 -15.12
CA ALA A 25 -2.14 -10.86 -15.30
C ALA A 25 -2.39 -10.08 -13.99
N LEU A 26 -2.42 -10.78 -12.85
CA LEU A 26 -2.60 -10.15 -11.54
C LEU A 26 -1.36 -9.34 -11.15
N ASP A 27 -0.15 -9.88 -11.35
CA ASP A 27 1.11 -9.18 -11.11
C ASP A 27 1.18 -7.86 -11.89
N ALA A 28 0.90 -7.91 -13.20
CA ALA A 28 0.85 -6.71 -14.04
C ALA A 28 -0.20 -5.70 -13.54
N SER A 29 -1.40 -6.17 -13.17
CA SER A 29 -2.48 -5.29 -12.66
C SER A 29 -2.13 -4.59 -11.35
N ILE A 30 -1.31 -5.22 -10.51
CA ILE A 30 -0.84 -4.65 -9.24
C ILE A 30 0.28 -3.65 -9.52
N ARG A 31 1.27 -4.03 -10.34
CA ARG A 31 2.38 -3.14 -10.74
C ARG A 31 1.88 -1.83 -11.36
N LEU A 32 0.84 -1.89 -12.19
CA LEU A 32 0.23 -0.69 -12.79
C LEU A 32 -0.39 0.26 -11.76
N ARG A 33 -0.87 -0.26 -10.62
CA ARG A 33 -1.53 0.56 -9.57
C ARG A 33 -0.56 1.07 -8.52
N LEU A 34 0.58 0.39 -8.31
CA LEU A 34 1.53 0.73 -7.25
C LEU A 34 2.00 2.20 -7.25
N PRO A 35 2.37 2.83 -8.38
CA PRO A 35 2.84 4.22 -8.36
C PRO A 35 1.80 5.22 -7.83
N TYR A 36 0.52 4.96 -8.10
CA TYR A 36 -0.58 5.79 -7.60
C TYR A 36 -0.79 5.60 -6.09
N ILE A 37 -0.69 4.36 -5.61
CA ILE A 37 -0.79 4.04 -4.19
C ILE A 37 0.39 4.66 -3.42
N GLU A 38 1.60 4.58 -3.96
CA GLU A 38 2.80 5.13 -3.34
C GLU A 38 2.70 6.65 -3.17
N SER A 39 2.25 7.35 -4.21
CA SER A 39 2.03 8.80 -4.14
C SER A 39 1.00 9.18 -3.06
N LEU A 40 -0.09 8.40 -2.94
CA LEU A 40 -1.11 8.61 -1.90
C LEU A 40 -0.59 8.28 -0.50
N ASN A 41 0.25 7.25 -0.35
CA ASN A 41 0.88 6.90 0.93
C ASN A 41 1.81 8.02 1.39
N LEU A 42 2.63 8.57 0.50
CA LEU A 42 3.52 9.69 0.81
C LEU A 42 2.73 10.93 1.26
N LEU A 43 1.67 11.27 0.53
CA LEU A 43 0.76 12.34 0.91
C LEU A 43 0.12 12.08 2.29
N GLN A 44 -0.40 10.87 2.52
CA GLN A 44 -1.04 10.50 3.78
C GLN A 44 -0.07 10.62 4.96
N VAL A 45 1.17 10.16 4.81
CA VAL A 45 2.22 10.29 5.83
C VAL A 45 2.46 11.76 6.19
N GLU A 46 2.54 12.62 5.19
CA GLU A 46 2.76 14.06 5.41
C GLU A 46 1.56 14.73 6.11
N LEU A 47 0.33 14.41 5.68
CA LEU A 47 -0.87 14.92 6.34
C LEU A 47 -0.99 14.45 7.79
N LEU A 48 -0.65 13.18 8.07
CA LEU A 48 -0.60 12.66 9.43
C LEU A 48 0.46 13.35 10.29
N LYS A 49 1.63 13.68 9.73
CA LYS A 49 2.66 14.45 10.44
C LYS A 49 2.16 15.84 10.83
N ARG A 50 1.56 16.57 9.88
CA ARG A 50 0.97 17.90 10.12
C ARG A 50 -0.13 17.87 11.17
N HIS A 51 -1.05 16.91 11.04
CA HIS A 51 -2.13 16.73 12.00
C HIS A 51 -1.60 16.46 13.41
N ARG A 52 -0.59 15.58 13.56
CA ARG A 52 0.06 15.30 14.85
C ARG A 52 0.87 16.47 15.40
N ALA A 53 1.33 17.38 14.53
CA ALA A 53 2.00 18.62 14.92
C ALA A 53 1.01 19.73 15.38
N GLY A 54 -0.30 19.49 15.31
CA GLY A 54 -1.32 20.43 15.77
C GLY A 54 -1.84 21.39 14.69
N GLU A 55 -1.59 21.13 13.41
CA GLU A 55 -2.19 21.91 12.32
C GLU A 55 -3.72 21.72 12.27
N ASP A 56 -4.47 22.82 12.40
CA ASP A 56 -5.94 22.82 12.49
C ASP A 56 -6.63 23.22 11.18
N ASP A 57 -5.91 23.16 10.05
CA ASP A 57 -6.52 23.35 8.74
C ASP A 57 -7.51 22.19 8.44
N PRO A 58 -8.81 22.46 8.21
CA PRO A 58 -9.80 21.43 7.90
C PRO A 58 -9.41 20.52 6.73
N ARG A 59 -8.64 21.05 5.77
CA ARG A 59 -8.17 20.31 4.59
C ARG A 59 -7.19 19.20 4.94
N VAL A 60 -6.47 19.31 6.07
CA VAL A 60 -5.56 18.24 6.53
C VAL A 60 -6.37 17.02 6.94
N ARG A 61 -7.42 17.22 7.75
CA ARG A 61 -8.30 16.12 8.19
C ARG A 61 -9.06 15.50 7.02
N GLU A 62 -9.57 16.34 6.11
CA GLU A 62 -10.23 15.87 4.89
C GLU A 62 -9.28 15.06 4.01
N GLY A 63 -8.07 15.55 3.77
CA GLY A 63 -7.05 14.85 2.99
C GLY A 63 -6.67 13.48 3.58
N ILE A 64 -6.62 13.36 4.91
CA ILE A 64 -6.40 12.07 5.59
C ILE A 64 -7.53 11.10 5.25
N GLN A 65 -8.79 11.53 5.36
CA GLN A 65 -9.95 10.66 5.05
C GLN A 65 -9.97 10.26 3.57
N LEU A 66 -9.70 11.21 2.66
CA LEU A 66 -9.64 10.95 1.23
C LEU A 66 -8.52 9.96 0.88
N SER A 67 -7.34 10.12 1.47
CA SER A 67 -6.22 9.20 1.24
C SER A 67 -6.51 7.79 1.78
N ILE A 68 -7.14 7.66 2.96
CA ILE A 68 -7.59 6.36 3.50
C ILE A 68 -8.52 5.66 2.50
N ASN A 69 -9.56 6.35 2.05
CA ASN A 69 -10.55 5.79 1.13
C ASN A 69 -9.91 5.41 -0.22
N ALA A 70 -9.04 6.26 -0.75
CA ALA A 70 -8.36 6.02 -2.02
C ALA A 70 -7.41 4.81 -1.94
N ILE A 71 -6.61 4.70 -0.87
CA ILE A 71 -5.69 3.58 -0.65
C ILE A 71 -6.48 2.28 -0.48
N ALA A 72 -7.54 2.28 0.34
CA ALA A 72 -8.40 1.10 0.53
C ALA A 72 -9.02 0.62 -0.80
N THR A 73 -9.53 1.57 -1.60
CA THR A 73 -10.09 1.26 -2.94
C THR A 73 -9.04 0.66 -3.87
N ALA A 74 -7.81 1.18 -3.84
CA ALA A 74 -6.73 0.73 -4.70
C ALA A 74 -6.18 -0.65 -4.29
N LEU A 75 -6.09 -0.94 -2.99
CA LEU A 75 -5.64 -2.22 -2.43
C LEU A 75 -6.66 -3.34 -2.60
N ARG A 76 -7.95 -3.01 -2.72
CA ARG A 76 -9.06 -3.97 -2.82
C ARG A 76 -9.09 -4.89 -1.59
N ASN A 77 -8.75 -6.18 -1.77
CA ASN A 77 -8.82 -7.22 -0.75
C ASN A 77 -7.41 -7.56 -0.25
N SER A 78 -7.17 -7.35 1.05
CA SER A 78 -5.84 -7.49 1.68
C SER A 78 -5.85 -8.34 2.97
N GLY A 79 -6.91 -9.13 3.19
CA GLY A 79 -7.13 -9.93 4.40
C GLY A 79 -6.12 -11.05 4.61
#